data_AF-A0A924UTH1-F1
#
_entry.id   AF-A0A924UTH1-F1
#
_cell.length_a   1.000
_cell.length_b   1.000
_cell.length_c   1.000
_cell.angle_alpha   90.00
_cell.angle_beta   90.00
_cell.angle_gamma   90.00
#
_symmetry.space_group_name_H-M   'P 1'
#
loop_
_entity.id
_entity.type
_entity.pdbx_description
1 polymer ?
#
loop_
_entity_poly.entity_id
_entity_poly.type
_entity_poly.pdbx_seq_one_letter_code
_entity_poly.pdbx_strand_id
1 'polypeptide(L)'
;MDKEQNDQRGYSNPDLAKTLGDLATQKYEHGDLSKVFDQLAITLLRQTVIATPKDEFNLREVEFYLYDEVLHPDTYAHKNKRQSEFGEWYFHRFTDIEPFLKSNRNGVDITFGNKERKIYGGVLIRKIENVKTKELIVGINKVARELIENIGRENVNDIALGKGQLVFDKENKLHLKVGNPNFSKAIYKTQRYGLTFKNEEKANWYYKAPYCYYNHDLNINTITEVRAGI
;
A
#
# COMPACT_ATOMS: atom_id res chain seq x y z
N MET A 1 -19.97 -12.36 -37.39
CA MET A 1 -20.24 -13.52 -36.52
C MET A 1 -18.91 -14.04 -36.00
N ASP A 2 -18.61 -13.60 -34.78
CA ASP A 2 -17.89 -14.28 -33.70
C ASP A 2 -16.57 -14.98 -33.98
N LYS A 3 -15.47 -14.35 -33.55
CA LYS A 3 -14.42 -14.96 -32.69
C LYS A 3 -13.69 -13.88 -31.85
N GLU A 4 -14.37 -13.29 -30.88
CA GLU A 4 -13.73 -12.75 -29.67
C GLU A 4 -14.39 -13.42 -28.46
N GLN A 5 -14.08 -14.70 -28.26
CA GLN A 5 -14.40 -15.39 -27.01
C GLN A 5 -13.21 -15.24 -26.06
N ASN A 6 -13.40 -14.30 -25.12
CA ASN A 6 -12.91 -14.33 -23.74
C ASN A 6 -11.89 -15.43 -23.41
N ASP A 7 -10.62 -15.07 -23.36
CA ASP A 7 -9.67 -15.77 -22.50
C ASP A 7 -9.73 -15.16 -21.09
N GLN A 8 -10.82 -15.45 -20.38
CA GLN A 8 -10.99 -15.19 -18.94
C GLN A 8 -10.53 -16.40 -18.10
N ARG A 9 -9.55 -17.17 -18.58
CA ARG A 9 -9.03 -18.32 -17.83
C ARG A 9 -7.92 -17.87 -16.90
N GLY A 10 -8.24 -17.76 -15.61
CA GLY A 10 -7.31 -18.21 -14.56
C GLY A 10 -6.78 -17.20 -13.53
N TYR A 11 -7.23 -15.95 -13.46
CA TYR A 11 -6.84 -15.07 -12.35
C TYR A 11 -7.86 -15.15 -11.23
N SER A 12 -7.63 -16.02 -10.24
CA SER A 12 -8.29 -15.88 -8.94
C SER A 12 -8.02 -14.47 -8.46
N ASN A 13 -9.05 -13.64 -8.24
CA ASN A 13 -8.89 -12.35 -7.59
C ASN A 13 -8.20 -12.63 -6.25
N PRO A 14 -6.91 -12.28 -6.07
CA PRO A 14 -6.26 -12.52 -4.79
C PRO A 14 -7.02 -11.70 -3.76
N ASP A 15 -7.64 -12.37 -2.81
CA ASP A 15 -8.25 -11.71 -1.67
C ASP A 15 -7.13 -10.90 -0.98
N LEU A 16 -7.17 -9.57 -1.18
CA LEU A 16 -6.16 -8.64 -0.69
C LEU A 16 -6.04 -8.75 0.83
N ALA A 17 -7.17 -8.88 1.53
CA ALA A 17 -7.21 -9.05 2.96
C ALA A 17 -6.59 -10.40 3.36
N LYS A 18 -6.95 -11.49 2.66
CA LYS A 18 -6.31 -12.79 2.91
C LYS A 18 -4.79 -12.75 2.70
N THR A 19 -4.33 -12.17 1.60
CA THR A 19 -2.90 -12.13 1.25
C THR A 19 -2.09 -11.30 2.27
N LEU A 20 -2.63 -10.16 2.70
CA LEU A 20 -2.04 -9.38 3.79
C LEU A 20 -2.10 -10.15 5.12
N GLY A 21 -3.17 -10.90 5.36
CA GLY A 21 -3.32 -11.74 6.56
C GLY A 21 -2.33 -12.90 6.61
N ASP A 22 -2.02 -13.49 5.45
CA ASP A 22 -0.99 -14.52 5.31
C ASP A 22 0.39 -13.94 5.62
N LEU A 23 0.72 -12.71 5.18
CA LEU A 23 1.93 -12.00 5.62
C LEU A 23 1.95 -11.76 7.13
N ALA A 24 0.84 -11.27 7.69
CA ALA A 24 0.69 -10.99 9.12
C ALA A 24 0.81 -12.25 10.00
N THR A 25 0.60 -13.44 9.42
CA THR A 25 0.62 -14.72 10.13
C THR A 25 1.72 -15.68 9.67
N GLN A 26 2.64 -15.21 8.82
CA GLN A 26 3.75 -15.98 8.26
C GLN A 26 3.30 -17.23 7.48
N LYS A 27 2.12 -17.18 6.86
CA LYS A 27 1.59 -18.25 6.00
C LYS A 27 2.04 -18.06 4.54
N TYR A 28 3.33 -17.77 4.35
CA TYR A 28 3.97 -17.63 3.05
C TYR A 28 5.35 -18.29 3.07
N GLU A 29 5.81 -18.77 1.92
CA GLU A 29 7.16 -19.33 1.81
C GLU A 29 8.21 -18.20 1.81
N HIS A 30 9.25 -18.33 2.64
CA HIS A 30 10.26 -17.27 2.84
C HIS A 30 10.96 -16.86 1.52
N GLY A 31 11.15 -17.80 0.58
CA GLY A 31 11.72 -17.50 -0.75
C GLY A 31 10.78 -16.76 -1.70
N ASP A 32 9.50 -16.69 -1.37
CA ASP A 32 8.45 -16.15 -2.22
C ASP A 32 7.97 -14.77 -1.80
N LEU A 33 8.54 -14.15 -0.76
CA LEU A 33 8.08 -12.84 -0.28
C LEU A 33 8.07 -11.77 -1.38
N SER A 34 9.07 -11.75 -2.26
CA SER A 34 9.04 -10.85 -3.43
C SER A 34 7.85 -11.13 -4.35
N LYS A 35 7.49 -12.41 -4.56
CA LYS A 35 6.33 -12.79 -5.38
C LYS A 35 5.02 -12.40 -4.68
N VAL A 36 4.96 -12.53 -3.35
CA VAL A 36 3.80 -12.07 -2.56
C VAL A 36 3.64 -10.55 -2.68
N PHE A 37 4.73 -9.79 -2.59
CA PHE A 37 4.69 -8.33 -2.84
C PHE A 37 4.33 -7.99 -4.29
N ASP A 38 4.82 -8.75 -5.27
CA ASP A 38 4.43 -8.60 -6.68
C ASP A 38 2.90 -8.83 -6.85
N GLN A 39 2.35 -9.88 -6.24
CA GLN A 39 0.91 -10.19 -6.24
C GLN A 39 0.11 -9.07 -5.58
N LEU A 40 0.52 -8.62 -4.39
CA LEU A 40 -0.14 -7.52 -3.68
C LEU A 40 -0.10 -6.22 -4.48
N ALA A 41 1.02 -5.91 -5.12
CA ALA A 41 1.16 -4.74 -5.98
C ALA A 41 0.21 -4.82 -7.18
N ILE A 42 0.06 -6.00 -7.79
CA ILE A 42 -0.93 -6.24 -8.85
C ILE A 42 -2.34 -5.91 -8.36
N THR A 43 -2.75 -6.47 -7.22
CA THR A 43 -4.08 -6.22 -6.66
C THR A 43 -4.29 -4.75 -6.34
N LEU A 44 -3.34 -4.13 -5.65
CA LEU A 44 -3.43 -2.75 -5.19
C LEU A 44 -3.46 -1.78 -6.38
N LEU A 45 -2.54 -1.92 -7.35
CA LEU A 45 -2.36 -0.93 -8.42
C LEU A 45 -3.31 -1.13 -9.60
N ARG A 46 -3.84 -2.34 -9.83
CA ARG A 46 -4.71 -2.64 -10.99
C ARG A 46 -6.15 -2.94 -10.63
N GLN A 47 -6.43 -3.38 -9.40
CA GLN A 47 -7.73 -3.96 -9.03
C GLN A 47 -8.35 -3.26 -7.83
N THR A 48 -7.68 -2.27 -7.24
CA THR A 48 -8.12 -1.59 -6.02
C THR A 48 -8.23 -0.09 -6.25
N VAL A 49 -9.34 0.49 -5.77
CA VAL A 49 -9.50 1.93 -5.63
C VAL A 49 -9.69 2.29 -4.16
N ILE A 50 -9.20 3.46 -3.75
CA ILE A 50 -9.55 4.08 -2.48
C ILE A 50 -10.87 4.81 -2.70
N ALA A 51 -11.88 4.48 -1.91
CA ALA A 51 -13.18 5.13 -1.93
C ALA A 51 -13.32 6.08 -0.75
N THR A 52 -13.88 7.24 -1.04
CA THR A 52 -14.23 8.28 -0.08
C THR A 52 -15.66 8.76 -0.33
N PRO A 53 -16.24 9.63 0.52
CA PRO A 53 -17.57 10.20 0.27
C PRO A 53 -17.62 11.11 -0.97
N LYS A 54 -16.50 11.74 -1.35
CA LYS A 54 -16.45 12.72 -2.44
C LYS A 54 -15.98 12.10 -3.76
N ASP A 55 -14.87 11.37 -3.71
CA ASP A 55 -14.20 10.85 -4.88
C ASP A 55 -13.65 9.42 -4.68
N GLU A 56 -13.26 8.80 -5.78
CA GLU A 56 -12.51 7.55 -5.81
C GLU A 56 -11.13 7.76 -6.43
N PHE A 57 -10.15 7.01 -5.95
CA PHE A 57 -8.76 7.16 -6.36
C PHE A 57 -8.12 5.83 -6.72
N ASN A 58 -7.51 5.75 -7.90
CA ASN A 58 -6.61 4.66 -8.26
C ASN A 58 -5.30 4.79 -7.49
N LEU A 59 -4.78 3.69 -6.94
CA LEU A 59 -3.42 3.64 -6.43
C LEU A 59 -2.42 3.67 -7.61
N ARG A 60 -1.40 4.54 -7.51
CA ARG A 60 -0.40 4.73 -8.57
C ARG A 60 1.02 4.39 -8.16
N GLU A 61 1.36 4.58 -6.89
CA GLU A 61 2.66 4.21 -6.33
C GLU A 61 2.51 3.85 -4.85
N VAL A 62 3.09 2.71 -4.45
CA VAL A 62 3.09 2.20 -3.07
C VAL A 62 4.47 1.69 -2.67
N GLU A 63 4.77 1.70 -1.37
CA GLU A 63 5.97 1.07 -0.80
C GLU A 63 5.60 0.06 0.29
N PHE A 64 6.22 -1.12 0.23
CA PHE A 64 6.07 -2.14 1.28
C PHE A 64 7.12 -1.99 2.37
N TYR A 65 6.67 -2.07 3.61
CA TYR A 65 7.48 -2.15 4.81
C TYR A 65 6.99 -3.34 5.64
N LEU A 66 7.86 -4.30 5.93
CA LEU A 66 7.54 -5.47 6.73
C LEU A 66 8.70 -5.77 7.67
N TYR A 67 8.47 -5.67 8.97
CA TYR A 67 9.39 -6.17 9.97
C TYR A 67 8.87 -7.47 10.57
N ASP A 68 9.67 -8.50 10.43
CA ASP A 68 9.59 -9.79 11.09
C ASP A 68 11.00 -10.15 11.55
N GLU A 69 11.22 -10.28 12.85
CA GLU A 69 12.57 -10.51 13.41
C GLU A 69 13.27 -11.75 12.83
N VAL A 70 12.50 -12.78 12.47
CA VAL A 70 13.03 -14.07 12.03
C VAL A 70 13.10 -14.15 10.50
N LEU A 71 12.02 -13.80 9.80
CA LEU A 71 11.91 -14.03 8.35
C LEU A 71 12.23 -12.78 7.52
N HIS A 72 11.99 -11.58 8.06
CA HIS A 72 12.12 -10.35 7.28
C HIS A 72 12.45 -9.13 8.15
N PRO A 73 13.67 -9.03 8.72
CA PRO A 73 14.03 -7.96 9.65
C PRO A 73 14.34 -6.64 8.93
N ASP A 74 13.38 -6.11 8.17
CA ASP A 74 13.52 -4.85 7.45
C ASP A 74 13.69 -3.69 8.42
N THR A 75 14.93 -3.25 8.59
CA THR A 75 15.29 -2.19 9.52
C THR A 75 14.75 -0.82 9.14
N TYR A 76 14.12 -0.67 7.96
CA TYR A 76 13.47 0.57 7.52
C TYR A 76 12.00 0.64 7.90
N ALA A 77 11.37 -0.48 8.29
CA ALA A 77 10.05 -0.45 8.89
C ALA A 77 10.10 0.25 10.26
N HIS A 78 9.18 1.20 10.50
CA HIS A 78 9.20 2.02 11.72
C HIS A 78 8.88 1.24 12.99
N LYS A 79 8.26 0.05 12.88
CA LYS A 79 7.76 -0.74 14.01
C LYS A 79 6.85 0.07 14.93
N ASN A 80 6.12 1.02 14.36
CA ASN A 80 5.11 1.75 15.13
C ASN A 80 4.04 0.76 15.58
N LYS A 81 3.50 0.92 16.80
CA LYS A 81 2.46 0.04 17.33
C LYS A 81 1.27 -0.12 16.37
N ARG A 82 0.88 0.93 15.63
CA ARG A 82 -0.20 0.85 14.63
C ARG A 82 0.13 -0.09 13.47
N GLN A 83 1.39 -0.20 13.06
CA GLN A 83 1.81 -1.17 12.05
C GLN A 83 1.67 -2.63 12.51
N SER A 84 1.43 -2.89 13.81
CA SER A 84 1.11 -4.23 14.32
C SER A 84 -0.38 -4.57 14.34
N GLU A 85 -1.24 -3.61 13.98
CA GLU A 85 -2.68 -3.80 13.80
C GLU A 85 -2.94 -4.23 12.35
N PHE A 86 -3.95 -5.07 12.14
CA PHE A 86 -4.26 -5.62 10.82
C PHE A 86 -5.34 -4.80 10.12
N GLY A 87 -5.06 -4.39 8.88
CA GLY A 87 -6.04 -3.79 8.00
C GLY A 87 -6.53 -2.42 8.42
N GLU A 88 -5.80 -1.65 9.23
CA GLU A 88 -6.20 -0.31 9.65
C GLU A 88 -5.55 0.77 8.78
N TRP A 89 -6.17 1.96 8.75
CA TRP A 89 -5.53 3.16 8.26
C TRP A 89 -4.53 3.70 9.28
N TYR A 90 -3.30 3.95 8.85
CA TYR A 90 -2.28 4.57 9.69
C TYR A 90 -1.78 5.88 9.09
N PHE A 91 -2.34 6.99 9.56
CA PHE A 91 -1.81 8.32 9.31
C PHE A 91 -0.57 8.57 10.17
N HIS A 92 0.59 8.68 9.54
CA HIS A 92 1.87 8.78 10.25
C HIS A 92 1.90 10.01 11.15
N ARG A 93 2.27 9.79 12.42
CA ARG A 93 2.44 10.86 13.43
C ARG A 93 1.16 11.66 13.67
N PHE A 94 -0.01 11.10 13.36
CA PHE A 94 -1.28 11.74 13.65
C PHE A 94 -1.51 11.78 15.17
N THR A 95 -1.70 12.99 15.68
CA THR A 95 -2.12 13.26 17.07
C THR A 95 -3.34 14.15 17.11
N ASP A 96 -3.40 15.12 16.19
CA ASP A 96 -4.52 16.02 15.93
C ASP A 96 -4.40 16.53 14.48
N ILE A 97 -5.51 17.01 13.93
CA ILE A 97 -5.59 17.47 12.55
C ILE A 97 -4.71 18.70 12.26
N GLU A 98 -4.67 19.68 13.17
CA GLU A 98 -3.93 20.93 12.95
C GLU A 98 -2.40 20.74 12.89
N PRO A 99 -1.75 20.05 13.84
CA PRO A 99 -0.33 19.74 13.73
C PRO A 99 -0.03 18.78 12.58
N PHE A 100 -0.97 17.89 12.22
CA PHE A 100 -0.80 16.98 11.09
C PHE A 100 -0.69 17.76 9.76
N LEU A 101 -1.58 18.72 9.52
CA LEU A 101 -1.59 19.54 8.31
C LEU A 101 -0.40 20.52 8.21
N LYS A 102 0.24 20.84 9.34
CA LYS A 102 1.46 21.68 9.37
C LYS A 102 2.75 20.88 9.16
N SER A 103 2.70 19.55 9.23
CA SER A 103 3.87 18.68 9.06
C SER A 103 4.11 18.30 7.59
N ASN A 104 5.39 18.21 7.24
CA ASN A 104 5.86 17.77 5.91
C ASN A 104 6.33 16.31 5.89
N ARG A 105 6.27 15.60 7.03
CA ARG A 105 6.80 14.23 7.20
C ARG A 105 5.71 13.21 7.51
N ASN A 106 4.50 13.46 7.00
CA ASN A 106 3.35 12.60 7.23
C ASN A 106 2.96 11.91 5.93
N GLY A 107 2.52 10.66 6.06
CA GLY A 107 1.98 9.82 5.00
C GLY A 107 0.86 8.94 5.57
N VAL A 108 0.37 8.02 4.75
CA VAL A 108 -0.69 7.09 5.13
C VAL A 108 -0.31 5.67 4.69
N ASP A 109 -0.39 4.73 5.63
CA ASP A 109 -0.21 3.31 5.38
C ASP A 109 -1.55 2.56 5.45
N ILE A 110 -1.63 1.48 4.66
CA ILE A 110 -2.50 0.33 4.99
C ILE A 110 -1.69 -0.61 5.88
N THR A 111 -2.15 -0.86 7.10
CA THR A 111 -1.41 -1.75 8.03
C THR A 111 -1.76 -3.22 7.79
N PHE A 112 -0.80 -4.11 8.04
CA PHE A 112 -1.01 -5.56 7.92
C PHE A 112 -0.16 -6.35 8.93
N GLY A 113 0.11 -5.79 10.10
CA GLY A 113 0.90 -6.48 11.10
C GLY A 113 0.10 -7.43 11.98
N ASN A 114 0.80 -8.00 12.95
CA ASN A 114 0.22 -8.84 13.98
C ASN A 114 0.96 -8.63 15.30
N LYS A 115 0.26 -8.05 16.27
CA LYS A 115 0.80 -7.72 17.59
C LYS A 115 1.28 -8.95 18.37
N GLU A 116 0.54 -10.05 18.34
CA GLU A 116 0.90 -11.28 19.07
C GLU A 116 2.19 -11.90 18.53
N ARG A 117 2.38 -11.82 17.22
CA ARG A 117 3.57 -12.31 16.50
C ARG A 117 4.71 -11.30 16.41
N LYS A 118 4.52 -10.07 16.92
CA LYS A 118 5.47 -8.94 16.80
C LYS A 118 5.86 -8.64 15.34
N ILE A 119 4.90 -8.79 14.43
CA ILE A 119 5.05 -8.46 13.02
C ILE A 119 4.51 -7.04 12.80
N TYR A 120 5.28 -6.21 12.10
CA TYR A 120 4.90 -4.84 11.78
C TYR A 120 4.87 -4.66 10.27
N GLY A 121 3.69 -4.41 9.71
CA GLY A 121 3.47 -4.28 8.27
C GLY A 121 2.78 -2.96 7.93
N GLY A 122 3.29 -2.27 6.90
CA GLY A 122 2.67 -1.07 6.35
C GLY A 122 2.88 -0.99 4.84
N VAL A 123 1.81 -0.69 4.10
CA VAL A 123 1.87 -0.31 2.68
C VAL A 123 1.69 1.19 2.59
N LEU A 124 2.79 1.93 2.42
CA LEU A 124 2.79 3.38 2.31
C LEU A 124 2.26 3.79 0.93
N ILE A 125 1.24 4.64 0.90
CA ILE A 125 0.67 5.17 -0.33
C ILE A 125 1.39 6.46 -0.72
N ARG A 126 1.97 6.47 -1.92
CA ARG A 126 2.82 7.58 -2.39
C ARG A 126 2.20 8.43 -3.48
N LYS A 127 1.41 7.81 -4.34
CA LYS A 127 0.68 8.48 -5.42
C LYS A 127 -0.68 7.86 -5.62
N ILE A 128 -1.66 8.72 -5.87
CA ILE A 128 -3.02 8.34 -6.22
C ILE A 128 -3.49 9.17 -7.40
N GLU A 129 -4.45 8.67 -8.17
CA GLU A 129 -5.06 9.39 -9.29
C GLU A 129 -6.58 9.39 -9.13
N ASN A 130 -7.20 10.57 -9.15
CA ASN A 130 -8.65 10.68 -9.09
C ASN A 130 -9.28 9.98 -10.31
N VAL A 131 -10.23 9.08 -10.05
CA VAL A 131 -10.86 8.23 -11.09
C VAL A 131 -11.62 9.07 -12.11
N LYS A 132 -12.27 10.15 -11.67
CA LYS A 132 -13.11 11.02 -12.50
C LYS A 132 -12.30 12.08 -13.22
N THR A 133 -11.50 12.86 -12.50
CA THR A 133 -10.77 14.02 -13.05
C THR A 133 -9.46 13.62 -13.73
N LYS A 134 -8.94 12.42 -13.46
CA LYS A 134 -7.61 11.94 -13.88
C LYS A 134 -6.45 12.75 -13.31
N GLU A 135 -6.71 13.61 -12.33
CA GLU A 135 -5.67 14.35 -11.63
C GLU A 135 -4.77 13.39 -10.85
N LEU A 136 -3.44 13.54 -11.02
CA LEU A 136 -2.43 12.76 -10.33
C LEU A 136 -1.93 13.52 -9.10
N ILE A 137 -2.19 12.95 -7.92
CA ILE A 137 -1.71 13.48 -6.64
C ILE A 137 -0.39 12.79 -6.29
N VAL A 138 0.68 13.59 -6.25
CA VAL A 138 2.06 13.10 -6.09
C VAL A 138 2.65 13.49 -4.74
N GLY A 139 3.03 12.47 -3.97
CA GLY A 139 3.80 12.59 -2.73
C GLY A 139 2.97 12.26 -1.49
N ILE A 140 3.58 11.53 -0.55
CA ILE A 140 2.94 10.96 0.65
C ILE A 140 2.12 11.97 1.45
N ASN A 141 2.60 13.21 1.56
CA ASN A 141 1.93 14.25 2.34
C ASN A 141 0.72 14.80 1.60
N LYS A 142 0.81 14.97 0.27
CA LYS A 142 -0.31 15.42 -0.56
C LYS A 142 -1.40 14.35 -0.60
N VAL A 143 -1.02 13.08 -0.77
CA VAL A 143 -1.95 11.95 -0.69
C VAL A 143 -2.72 11.94 0.64
N ALA A 144 -2.02 12.04 1.77
CA ALA A 144 -2.68 12.04 3.07
C ALA A 144 -3.66 13.22 3.25
N ARG A 145 -3.29 14.41 2.78
CA ARG A 145 -4.15 15.61 2.82
C ARG A 145 -5.36 15.47 1.91
N GLU A 146 -5.15 14.98 0.70
CA GLU A 146 -6.22 14.74 -0.27
C GLU A 146 -7.28 13.80 0.33
N LEU A 147 -6.86 12.69 0.93
CA LEU A 147 -7.78 11.75 1.57
C LEU A 147 -8.52 12.39 2.75
N ILE A 148 -7.85 13.19 3.58
CA ILE A 148 -8.46 13.94 4.69
C ILE A 148 -9.54 14.92 4.18
N GLU A 149 -9.24 15.66 3.13
CA GLU A 149 -10.18 16.61 2.54
C GLU A 149 -11.39 15.90 1.93
N ASN A 150 -11.17 14.72 1.38
CA ASN A 150 -12.20 13.89 0.77
C ASN A 150 -13.14 13.23 1.79
N ILE A 151 -12.60 12.78 2.93
CA ILE A 151 -13.40 12.16 4.01
C ILE A 151 -14.07 13.19 4.92
N GLY A 152 -13.61 14.45 4.91
CA GLY A 152 -14.04 15.49 5.85
C GLY A 152 -13.17 15.52 7.11
N ARG A 153 -12.68 16.71 7.48
CA ARG A 153 -11.73 16.89 8.60
C ARG A 153 -12.30 16.45 9.94
N GLU A 154 -13.60 16.54 10.12
CA GLU A 154 -14.30 16.10 11.32
C GLU A 154 -14.25 14.58 11.53
N ASN A 155 -14.01 13.81 10.46
CA ASN A 155 -14.01 12.34 10.50
C ASN A 155 -12.61 11.73 10.69
N VAL A 156 -11.55 12.54 10.53
CA VAL A 156 -10.18 12.04 10.53
C VAL A 156 -9.74 11.47 11.87
N ASN A 157 -10.21 12.02 13.00
CA ASN A 157 -9.81 11.57 14.32
C ASN A 157 -10.27 10.14 14.58
N ASP A 158 -11.52 9.82 14.22
CA ASP A 158 -12.07 8.48 14.38
C ASP A 158 -11.29 7.47 13.52
N ILE A 159 -10.94 7.84 12.29
CA ILE A 159 -10.17 6.98 11.37
C ILE A 159 -8.71 6.83 11.82
N ALA A 160 -8.04 7.92 12.18
CA ALA A 160 -6.61 7.96 12.44
C ALA A 160 -6.23 7.55 13.88
N LEU A 161 -7.16 7.64 14.84
CA LEU A 161 -6.94 7.31 16.25
C LEU A 161 -7.82 6.15 16.74
N GLY A 162 -8.96 5.91 16.11
CA GLY A 162 -9.85 4.79 16.44
C GLY A 162 -9.29 3.43 16.02
N LYS A 163 -9.95 2.38 16.51
CA LYS A 163 -9.69 0.98 16.15
C LYS A 163 -10.86 0.41 15.37
N GLY A 164 -10.60 -0.60 14.55
CA GLY A 164 -11.64 -1.24 13.75
C GLY A 164 -12.12 -0.39 12.57
N GLN A 165 -11.40 0.70 12.27
CA GLN A 165 -11.54 1.46 11.03
C GLN A 165 -10.79 0.72 9.91
N LEU A 166 -11.29 -0.47 9.61
CA LEU A 166 -10.67 -1.39 8.69
C LEU A 166 -10.76 -0.86 7.27
N VAL A 167 -9.64 -0.93 6.53
CA VAL A 167 -9.54 -0.51 5.14
C VAL A 167 -10.45 -1.32 4.22
N PHE A 168 -10.89 -2.51 4.61
CA PHE A 168 -11.75 -3.38 3.80
C PHE A 168 -13.24 -3.26 4.15
N ASP A 169 -13.59 -2.47 5.17
CA ASP A 169 -14.98 -2.29 5.57
C ASP A 169 -15.62 -1.18 4.73
N LYS A 170 -16.54 -1.58 3.85
CA LYS A 170 -17.25 -0.70 2.92
C LYS A 170 -18.15 0.33 3.59
N GLU A 171 -18.50 0.12 4.86
CA GLU A 171 -19.31 1.06 5.63
C GLU A 171 -18.46 2.22 6.17
N ASN A 172 -17.12 2.07 6.22
CA ASN A 172 -16.22 3.14 6.61
C ASN A 172 -16.12 4.21 5.51
N LYS A 173 -16.05 5.48 5.93
CA LYS A 173 -15.90 6.62 5.01
C LYS A 173 -14.64 6.57 4.16
N LEU A 174 -13.59 5.90 4.64
CA LEU A 174 -12.36 5.65 3.90
C LEU A 174 -12.15 4.14 3.82
N HIS A 175 -12.26 3.57 2.63
CA HIS A 175 -12.09 2.13 2.44
C HIS A 175 -11.52 1.81 1.05
N LEU A 176 -11.07 0.58 0.88
CA LEU A 176 -10.61 0.01 -0.37
C LEU A 176 -11.77 -0.75 -1.01
N LYS A 177 -12.02 -0.47 -2.29
CA LYS A 177 -12.88 -1.31 -3.13
C LYS A 177 -11.99 -2.12 -4.06
N VAL A 178 -12.00 -3.43 -3.87
CA VAL A 178 -11.38 -4.37 -4.82
C VAL A 178 -12.44 -4.69 -5.88
N GLY A 179 -12.14 -4.37 -7.14
CA GLY A 179 -13.11 -4.37 -8.23
C GLY A 179 -12.54 -4.85 -9.56
N ASN A 180 -13.17 -4.38 -10.66
CA ASN A 180 -12.86 -4.84 -12.01
C ASN A 180 -11.39 -4.58 -12.37
N PRO A 181 -10.63 -5.63 -12.68
CA PRO A 181 -9.21 -5.51 -12.87
C PRO A 181 -8.86 -4.75 -14.16
N ASN A 182 -8.01 -3.72 -14.04
CA ASN A 182 -7.40 -3.06 -15.19
C ASN A 182 -6.01 -3.64 -15.48
N PHE A 183 -5.98 -4.72 -16.24
CA PHE A 183 -4.73 -5.43 -16.59
C PHE A 183 -3.86 -4.70 -17.62
N SER A 184 -4.34 -3.61 -18.22
CA SER A 184 -3.65 -2.95 -19.34
C SER A 184 -2.38 -2.17 -18.92
N LYS A 185 -2.28 -1.74 -17.66
CA LYS A 185 -1.12 -0.96 -17.19
C LYS A 185 -0.03 -1.88 -16.64
N ALA A 186 1.17 -1.82 -17.22
CA ALA A 186 2.35 -2.46 -16.64
C ALA A 186 2.58 -2.00 -15.19
N ILE A 187 3.08 -2.90 -14.35
CA ILE A 187 3.56 -2.56 -13.01
C ILE A 187 5.06 -2.68 -13.05
N TYR A 188 5.72 -1.75 -12.39
CA TYR A 188 7.15 -1.72 -12.26
C TYR A 188 7.52 -1.67 -10.78
N LYS A 189 8.75 -2.10 -10.46
CA LYS A 189 9.31 -1.99 -9.12
C LYS A 189 10.71 -1.41 -9.10
N THR A 190 11.02 -0.70 -8.02
CA THR A 190 12.32 -0.06 -7.77
C THR A 190 12.59 0.04 -6.27
N GLN A 191 13.77 0.50 -5.88
CA GLN A 191 14.10 0.75 -4.47
C GLN A 191 13.17 1.81 -3.85
N ARG A 192 12.96 1.73 -2.54
CA ARG A 192 12.12 2.71 -1.82
C ARG A 192 12.78 4.09 -1.79
N TYR A 193 11.96 5.13 -1.81
CA TYR A 193 12.42 6.52 -1.84
C TYR A 193 12.59 7.09 -0.43
N GLY A 194 13.65 7.89 -0.24
CA GLY A 194 13.85 8.65 0.99
C GLY A 194 14.41 7.83 2.17
N LEU A 195 14.91 6.62 1.91
CA LEU A 195 15.64 5.86 2.91
C LEU A 195 17.01 6.50 3.16
N THR A 196 17.38 6.66 4.44
CA THR A 196 18.74 7.04 4.82
C THR A 196 19.61 5.80 4.83
N PHE A 197 20.75 5.82 4.13
CA PHE A 197 21.69 4.70 4.16
C PHE A 197 22.16 4.43 5.60
N LYS A 198 22.13 3.17 6.01
CA LYS A 198 22.63 2.70 7.31
C LYS A 198 23.82 1.79 7.04
N ASN A 199 24.97 2.09 7.63
CA ASN A 199 26.17 1.28 7.48
C ASN A 199 26.12 0.04 8.41
N GLU A 200 25.09 -0.79 8.20
CA GLU A 200 24.85 -2.03 8.92
C GLU A 200 24.57 -3.12 7.88
N GLU A 201 25.24 -4.26 7.99
CA GLU A 201 25.17 -5.35 7.00
C GLU A 201 23.72 -5.76 6.71
N LYS A 202 22.91 -5.91 7.76
CA LYS A 202 21.48 -6.24 7.66
C LYS A 202 20.68 -5.16 6.90
N ALA A 203 21.01 -3.89 7.07
CA ALA A 203 20.27 -2.78 6.45
C ALA A 203 20.61 -2.58 4.97
N ASN A 204 21.82 -2.94 4.55
CA ASN A 204 22.31 -2.74 3.19
C ASN A 204 21.43 -3.40 2.13
N TRP A 205 20.93 -4.61 2.40
CA TRP A 205 20.04 -5.31 1.48
C TRP A 205 18.69 -4.59 1.35
N TYR A 206 18.05 -4.25 2.48
CA TYR A 206 16.76 -3.57 2.51
C TYR A 206 16.79 -2.16 1.92
N TYR A 207 17.94 -1.50 1.94
CA TYR A 207 18.15 -0.21 1.30
C TYR A 207 17.96 -0.28 -0.23
N LYS A 208 18.42 -1.38 -0.84
CA LYS A 208 18.35 -1.61 -2.30
C LYS A 208 17.16 -2.47 -2.72
N ALA A 209 16.44 -3.07 -1.77
CA ALA A 209 15.33 -3.97 -2.05
C ALA A 209 14.23 -3.26 -2.87
N PRO A 210 13.73 -3.88 -3.96
CA PRO A 210 12.81 -3.26 -4.90
C PRO A 210 11.36 -3.28 -4.39
N TYR A 211 11.12 -2.61 -3.26
CA TYR A 211 9.84 -2.63 -2.55
C TYR A 211 8.97 -1.39 -2.79
N CYS A 212 9.34 -0.55 -3.75
CA CYS A 212 8.46 0.48 -4.31
C CYS A 212 7.86 -0.02 -5.61
N TYR A 213 6.53 -0.01 -5.72
CA TYR A 213 5.77 -0.48 -6.87
C TYR A 213 4.94 0.65 -7.46
N TYR A 214 4.84 0.72 -8.79
CA TYR A 214 4.11 1.78 -9.47
C TYR A 214 3.59 1.36 -10.86
N ASN A 215 2.56 2.05 -11.34
CA ASN A 215 1.96 1.83 -12.67
C ASN A 215 1.68 3.13 -13.45
N HIS A 216 2.50 4.14 -13.22
CA HIS A 216 2.54 5.38 -13.98
C HIS A 216 3.89 5.52 -14.69
N ASP A 217 3.95 6.36 -15.71
CA ASP A 217 5.20 6.61 -16.42
C ASP A 217 6.24 7.25 -15.48
N LEU A 218 7.48 6.77 -15.57
CA LEU A 218 8.65 7.36 -14.90
C LEU A 218 9.71 7.68 -15.95
N ASN A 219 10.34 8.85 -15.80
CA ASN A 219 11.62 9.16 -16.44
C ASN A 219 12.78 8.70 -15.54
N ILE A 220 13.07 7.39 -15.40
CA ILE A 220 14.22 6.91 -14.59
C ILE A 220 14.85 5.62 -15.17
N ASN A 221 16.18 5.50 -15.08
CA ASN A 221 17.03 4.47 -15.71
C ASN A 221 17.17 3.12 -14.96
N THR A 222 16.39 2.85 -13.91
CA THR A 222 16.46 1.59 -13.13
C THR A 222 15.06 1.07 -12.83
N ILE A 223 14.49 0.35 -13.80
CA ILE A 223 13.10 -0.13 -13.81
C ILE A 223 13.09 -1.63 -14.06
N THR A 224 12.39 -2.39 -13.22
CA THR A 224 12.07 -3.81 -13.47
C THR A 224 10.57 -3.96 -13.62
N GLU A 225 10.11 -4.53 -14.74
CA GLU A 225 8.71 -4.88 -14.97
C GLU A 225 8.30 -6.05 -14.07
N VAL A 226 7.16 -5.91 -13.38
CA VAL A 226 6.51 -6.98 -12.60
C VAL A 226 5.62 -7.76 -13.53
N ARG A 227 5.97 -9.05 -13.72
CA ARG A 227 5.17 -10.00 -14.49
C ARG A 227 4.40 -10.88 -13.52
N ALA A 228 3.11 -11.08 -13.78
CA ALA A 228 2.38 -12.14 -13.11
C ALA A 228 3.05 -13.48 -13.51
N GLY A 229 3.36 -14.33 -12.53
CA GLY A 229 3.85 -15.68 -12.82
C GLY A 229 2.86 -16.41 -13.71
N ILE A 230 3.38 -17.07 -14.76
CA ILE A 230 2.62 -17.97 -15.63
C ILE A 230 2.44 -19.29 -14.88
#